data_AF-Q8XUL1-F1
#
_entry.id   AF-Q8XUL1-F1
#
_cell.length_a   1.000
_cell.length_b   1.000
_cell.length_c   1.000
_cell.angle_alpha   90.00
_cell.angle_beta   90.00
_cell.angle_gamma   90.00
#
_symmetry.space_group_name_H-M   'P 1'
#
loop_
_entity.id
_entity.type
_entity.pdbx_description
1 polymer ?
#
loop_
_entity_poly.entity_id
_entity_poly.type
_entity_poly.pdbx_seq_one_letter_code
_entity_poly.pdbx_strand_id
1 'polypeptide(L)'
;MLGRFQGDAGRRLTIDALITQKLVGGNRDLAELLADKVQLLEINAGSVLIEQGASENDLYLIFAGAFDIVVNKRRVGRRFPNDHVGEMAAIEPSQPRAASVSF
;
A
#
# COMPACT_ATOMS: atom_id res chain seq x y z
N MET A 1 1.00 -8.90 -13.05
CA MET A 1 1.43 -7.51 -13.36
C MET A 1 2.82 -7.19 -12.80
N LEU A 2 3.22 -7.88 -11.72
CA LEU A 2 4.49 -7.69 -11.00
C LEU A 2 5.78 -7.87 -11.81
N GLY A 3 5.78 -8.70 -12.87
CA GLY A 3 7.00 -9.02 -13.60
C GLY A 3 7.74 -7.80 -14.19
N ARG A 4 7.06 -6.67 -14.39
CA ARG A 4 7.69 -5.42 -14.84
C ARG A 4 8.50 -4.71 -13.74
N PHE A 5 8.21 -5.00 -12.47
CA PHE A 5 8.85 -4.40 -11.30
C PHE A 5 9.92 -5.31 -10.68
N GLN A 6 10.15 -6.50 -11.26
CA GLN A 6 11.15 -7.47 -10.79
C GLN A 6 12.38 -7.50 -11.73
N GLY A 7 13.55 -7.84 -11.18
CA GLY A 7 14.83 -7.88 -11.90
C GLY A 7 15.50 -6.52 -12.08
N ASP A 8 16.63 -6.47 -12.80
CA ASP A 8 17.50 -5.29 -12.92
C ASP A 8 16.78 -4.03 -13.46
N ALA A 9 15.87 -4.21 -14.43
CA ALA A 9 15.03 -3.12 -14.95
C ALA A 9 13.85 -2.78 -14.03
N GLY A 10 13.43 -3.72 -13.18
CA GLY A 10 12.28 -3.59 -12.29
C GLY A 10 12.51 -2.64 -11.13
N ARG A 11 13.76 -2.53 -10.66
CA ARG A 11 14.14 -1.56 -9.62
C ARG A 11 13.83 -0.13 -10.05
N ARG A 12 14.24 0.25 -11.27
CA ARG A 12 13.99 1.60 -11.80
C ARG A 12 12.49 1.91 -11.84
N LEU A 13 11.68 0.98 -12.36
CA LEU A 13 10.23 1.14 -12.41
C LEU A 13 9.59 1.22 -11.02
N THR A 14 10.16 0.53 -10.03
CA THR A 14 9.71 0.59 -8.64
C THR A 14 10.00 1.97 -8.04
N ILE A 15 11.20 2.52 -8.27
CA ILE A 15 11.55 3.90 -7.85
C ILE A 15 10.62 4.91 -8.51
N ASP A 16 10.38 4.78 -9.82
CA ASP A 16 9.49 5.66 -10.57
C ASP A 16 8.03 5.58 -10.09
N ALA A 17 7.58 4.41 -9.60
CA ALA A 17 6.26 4.27 -8.99
C ALA A 17 6.20 4.79 -7.55
N LEU A 18 7.31 4.70 -6.79
CA LEU A 18 7.42 5.19 -5.42
C LEU A 18 7.49 6.71 -5.37
N ILE A 19 8.23 7.34 -6.27
CA ILE A 19 8.43 8.81 -6.28
C ILE A 19 7.10 9.56 -6.50
N THR A 20 6.12 8.95 -7.17
CA THR A 20 4.78 9.54 -7.40
C THR A 20 3.82 9.35 -6.23
N GLN A 21 4.15 8.49 -5.26
CA GLN A 21 3.29 8.24 -4.11
C GLN A 21 3.15 9.50 -3.27
N LYS A 22 1.93 9.80 -2.81
CA LYS A 22 1.66 11.00 -1.99
C LYS A 22 2.50 11.04 -0.72
N LEU A 23 2.78 9.88 -0.13
CA LEU A 23 3.61 9.75 1.08
C LEU A 23 5.09 10.09 0.83
N VAL A 24 5.58 9.82 -0.39
CA VAL A 24 6.97 10.06 -0.79
C VAL A 24 7.17 11.49 -1.32
N GLY A 25 6.13 12.06 -1.93
CA GLY A 25 6.06 13.49 -2.25
C GLY A 25 7.13 13.96 -3.24
N GLY A 26 7.55 13.10 -4.18
CA GLY A 26 8.60 13.43 -5.14
C GLY A 26 10.03 13.34 -4.60
N ASN A 27 10.23 12.94 -3.33
CA ASN A 27 11.56 12.78 -2.76
C ASN A 27 12.26 11.54 -3.34
N ARG A 28 13.25 11.78 -4.21
CA ARG A 28 13.99 10.72 -4.91
C ARG A 28 14.80 9.84 -3.96
N ASP A 29 15.48 10.43 -2.98
CA ASP A 29 16.32 9.68 -2.03
C ASP A 29 15.46 8.75 -1.17
N LEU A 30 14.28 9.22 -0.76
CA LEU A 30 13.30 8.40 -0.05
C LEU A 30 12.75 7.28 -0.95
N ALA A 31 12.46 7.57 -2.21
CA ALA A 31 11.99 6.55 -3.17
C ALA A 31 13.04 5.45 -3.38
N GLU A 32 14.32 5.80 -3.50
CA GLU A 32 15.42 4.84 -3.62
C GLU A 32 15.58 4.00 -2.35
N LEU A 33 15.54 4.64 -1.18
CA LEU A 33 15.59 3.94 0.11
C LEU A 33 14.42 2.96 0.29
N LEU A 34 13.22 3.36 -0.10
CA LEU A 34 12.04 2.52 -0.04
C LEU A 34 12.12 1.37 -1.04
N ALA A 35 12.65 1.59 -2.24
CA ALA A 35 12.80 0.53 -3.25
C ALA A 35 13.66 -0.64 -2.77
N ASP A 36 14.54 -0.43 -1.78
CA ASP A 36 15.33 -1.50 -1.13
C ASP A 36 14.61 -2.21 0.02
N LYS A 37 13.52 -1.63 0.54
CA LYS A 37 12.85 -2.10 1.77
C LYS A 37 11.43 -2.63 1.53
N VAL A 38 10.77 -2.17 0.48
CA VAL A 38 9.38 -2.59 0.19
C VAL A 38 9.34 -3.99 -0.40
N GLN A 39 8.26 -4.69 -0.10
CA GLN A 39 7.90 -5.93 -0.78
C GLN A 39 6.78 -5.64 -1.78
N LEU A 40 6.93 -6.11 -3.01
CA LEU A 40 5.91 -5.97 -4.03
C LEU A 40 4.88 -7.10 -3.89
N LEU A 41 3.62 -6.73 -3.73
CA LEU A 41 2.51 -7.65 -3.49
C LEU A 41 1.45 -7.51 -4.60
N GLU A 42 1.07 -8.64 -5.22
CA GLU A 42 -0.05 -8.70 -6.17
C GLU A 42 -1.27 -9.30 -5.46
N ILE A 43 -2.38 -8.60 -5.56
CA ILE A 43 -3.64 -8.95 -4.91
C ILE A 43 -4.68 -9.26 -5.99
N ASN A 44 -5.44 -10.33 -5.81
CA ASN A 44 -6.53 -10.70 -6.71
C ASN A 44 -7.84 -10.00 -6.32
N ALA A 45 -8.69 -9.69 -7.30
CA ALA A 45 -10.00 -9.08 -7.04
C ALA A 45 -10.81 -9.94 -6.06
N GLY A 46 -11.48 -9.30 -5.11
CA GLY A 46 -12.21 -9.95 -4.02
C GLY A 46 -11.35 -10.34 -2.81
N SER A 47 -10.03 -10.08 -2.83
CA SER A 47 -9.16 -10.37 -1.68
C SER A 47 -9.21 -9.26 -0.64
N VAL A 48 -9.07 -9.63 0.63
CA VAL A 48 -8.94 -8.69 1.75
C VAL A 48 -7.45 -8.49 2.03
N LEU A 49 -6.97 -7.26 1.86
CA LEU A 49 -5.59 -6.87 2.15
C LEU A 49 -5.37 -6.57 3.63
N ILE A 50 -6.35 -5.94 4.28
CA ILE A 50 -6.34 -5.64 5.71
C ILE A 50 -7.69 -6.03 6.27
N GLU A 51 -7.72 -6.74 7.39
CA GLU A 51 -8.94 -7.06 8.13
C GLU A 51 -9.10 -6.14 9.34
N GLN A 52 -10.29 -5.54 9.51
CA GLN A 52 -10.61 -4.72 10.68
C GLN A 52 -10.48 -5.55 11.97
N GLY A 53 -9.78 -5.01 12.96
CA GLY A 53 -9.48 -5.68 14.22
C GLY A 53 -8.25 -6.58 14.19
N ALA A 54 -7.62 -6.79 13.04
CA ALA A 54 -6.34 -7.50 12.95
C ALA A 54 -5.22 -6.72 13.65
N SER A 55 -4.18 -7.44 14.07
CA SER A 55 -3.01 -6.90 14.78
C SER A 55 -1.81 -6.63 13.87
N GLU A 56 -1.89 -6.99 12.59
CA GLU A 56 -0.82 -6.74 11.62
C GLU A 56 -0.60 -5.24 11.45
N ASN A 57 0.64 -4.81 11.20
CA ASN A 57 1.03 -3.41 11.27
C ASN A 57 1.73 -2.87 10.01
N ASP A 58 1.61 -3.57 8.88
CA ASP A 58 2.14 -3.12 7.60
C ASP A 58 1.46 -1.87 7.05
N LEU A 59 2.24 -1.07 6.32
CA LEU A 59 1.81 0.07 5.53
C LEU A 59 1.88 -0.31 4.05
N TYR A 60 0.81 -0.05 3.32
CA TYR A 60 0.72 -0.38 1.90
C TYR A 60 0.63 0.87 1.04
N LEU A 61 1.41 0.90 -0.05
CA LEU A 61 1.36 1.93 -1.10
C LEU A 61 0.68 1.34 -2.32
N ILE A 62 -0.34 2.02 -2.85
CA ILE A 62 -1.14 1.48 -3.96
C ILE A 62 -0.52 1.91 -5.28
N PHE A 63 0.03 0.95 -6.01
CA PHE A 63 0.60 1.20 -7.35
C PHE A 63 -0.46 1.11 -8.45
N ALA A 64 -1.47 0.26 -8.29
CA ALA A 64 -2.48 -0.01 -9.32
C ALA A 64 -3.81 -0.47 -8.72
N GLY A 65 -4.89 -0.25 -9.48
CA GLY A 65 -6.22 -0.74 -9.14
C GLY A 65 -6.98 0.15 -8.14
N ALA A 66 -8.07 -0.37 -7.57
CA ALA A 66 -8.93 0.37 -6.65
C ALA A 66 -9.32 -0.51 -5.46
N PHE A 67 -9.25 0.03 -4.25
CA PHE A 67 -9.51 -0.70 -3.02
C PHE A 67 -10.63 -0.03 -2.22
N ASP A 68 -11.63 -0.80 -1.82
CA ASP A 68 -12.71 -0.32 -0.96
C ASP A 68 -12.25 -0.31 0.51
N ILE A 69 -12.58 0.77 1.21
CA ILE A 69 -12.38 0.92 2.66
C ILE A 69 -13.71 0.63 3.34
N VAL A 70 -13.73 -0.38 4.19
CA VAL A 70 -14.95 -0.88 4.86
C VAL A 70 -14.75 -0.80 6.36
N VAL A 71 -15.67 -0.12 7.06
CA VAL A 71 -15.71 -0.03 8.51
C VAL A 71 -17.03 -0.59 8.98
N ASN A 72 -17.01 -1.55 9.90
CA ASN A 72 -18.21 -2.18 10.46
C ASN A 72 -19.19 -2.64 9.35
N LYS A 73 -18.65 -3.30 8.31
CA LYS A 73 -19.37 -3.81 7.14
C LYS A 73 -20.00 -2.75 6.22
N ARG A 74 -19.69 -1.46 6.42
CA ARG A 74 -20.12 -0.37 5.55
C ARG A 74 -18.93 0.20 4.78
N ARG A 75 -19.05 0.33 3.45
CA ARG A 75 -18.06 1.05 2.65
C ARG A 75 -18.08 2.53 3.00
N VAL A 76 -16.94 3.06 3.42
CA VAL A 76 -16.75 4.46 3.82
C VAL A 76 -15.91 5.25 2.82
N GLY A 77 -15.22 4.57 1.91
CA GLY A 77 -14.43 5.22 0.88
C GLY A 77 -13.73 4.24 -0.05
N ARG A 78 -12.89 4.78 -0.92
CA ARG A 78 -12.06 4.03 -1.85
C ARG A 78 -10.66 4.64 -1.90
N ARG A 79 -9.67 3.81 -2.27
CA ARG A 79 -8.28 4.21 -2.50
C ARG A 79 -7.84 3.76 -3.88
N PHE A 80 -6.96 4.54 -4.48
CA PHE A 80 -6.52 4.44 -5.87
C PHE A 80 -5.00 4.55 -5.97
N PRO A 81 -4.40 4.45 -7.16
CA PRO A 81 -2.97 4.61 -7.30
C PRO A 81 -2.47 5.95 -6.72
N ASN A 82 -1.31 5.91 -6.07
CA ASN A 82 -0.70 6.99 -5.28
C ASN A 82 -1.31 7.25 -3.89
N ASP A 83 -2.38 6.54 -3.51
CA ASP A 83 -2.84 6.49 -2.13
C ASP A 83 -2.09 5.42 -1.31
N HIS A 84 -2.26 5.49 0.01
CA HIS A 84 -1.74 4.51 0.96
C HIS A 84 -2.81 4.11 1.98
N VAL A 85 -2.59 2.99 2.65
CA VAL A 85 -3.43 2.48 3.74
C VAL A 85 -2.60 1.82 4.82
N GLY A 86 -3.09 1.88 6.06
CA GLY A 86 -2.45 1.21 7.19
C GLY A 86 -1.44 2.07 7.94
N GLU A 87 -1.37 3.37 7.63
CA GLU A 87 -0.51 4.37 8.27
C GLU A 87 -0.71 4.46 9.78
N MET A 88 -1.93 4.23 10.25
CA MET A 88 -2.25 4.26 11.68
C MET A 88 -1.45 3.22 12.48
N ALA A 89 -1.07 2.10 11.88
CA ALA A 89 -0.27 1.08 12.57
C ALA A 89 1.18 1.53 12.82
N ALA A 90 1.66 2.53 12.08
CA ALA A 90 2.94 3.18 12.34
C ALA A 90 2.83 4.30 13.39
N ILE A 91 1.64 4.87 13.60
CA ILE A 91 1.38 5.97 14.55
C ILE A 91 1.05 5.42 15.93
N GLU A 92 0.10 4.48 16.00
CA GLU A 92 -0.35 3.84 17.24
C GLU A 92 -0.30 2.31 17.06
N PRO A 93 0.88 1.68 17.27
CA PRO A 93 1.07 0.26 16.99
C PRO A 93 0.21 -0.68 17.84
N SER A 94 -0.28 -0.18 18.98
CA SER A 94 -1.13 -0.96 19.90
C SER A 94 -2.59 -1.03 19.46
N GLN A 95 -3.02 -0.17 18.53
CA GLN A 95 -4.41 -0.12 18.08
C GLN A 95 -4.66 -1.17 17.00
N PRO A 96 -5.68 -2.04 17.16
CA PRO A 96 -6.11 -2.94 16.08
C PRO A 96 -6.54 -2.15 14.83
N ARG A 97 -6.47 -2.80 13.66
CA ARG A 97 -6.86 -2.17 12.39
C ARG A 97 -8.27 -1.56 12.45
N ALA A 98 -8.37 -0.26 12.17
CA ALA A 98 -9.64 0.48 12.27
C ALA A 98 -10.64 0.18 11.14
N ALA A 99 -10.17 -0.37 10.01
CA ALA A 99 -10.97 -0.66 8.83
C ALA A 99 -10.44 -1.88 8.08
N SER A 100 -11.30 -2.54 7.34
CA SER A 100 -10.91 -3.52 6.32
C SER A 100 -10.62 -2.82 4.99
N VAL A 101 -9.66 -3.37 4.25
CA VAL A 101 -9.29 -2.92 2.90
C VAL A 101 -9.40 -4.11 1.96
N SER A 102 -10.23 -4.00 0.92
CA SER A 102 -10.48 -5.08 -0.04
C SER A 102 -10.32 -4.60 -1.49
N PHE A 103 -9.78 -5.46 -2.35
CA PHE A 103 -9.59 -5.19 -3.78
C PHE A 103 -10.83 -5.54 -4.61
#